data_AF-A0A9E1IBI5-F1
#
_entry.id   AF-A0A9E1IBI5-F1
#
_cell.length_a   1.000
_cell.length_b   1.000
_cell.length_c   1.000
_cell.angle_alpha   90.00
_cell.angle_beta   90.00
_cell.angle_gamma   90.00
#
_symmetry.space_group_name_H-M   'P 1'
#
loop_
_entity.id
_entity.type
_entity.pdbx_description
1 polymer ?
#
loop_
_entity_poly.entity_id
_entity_poly.type
_entity_poly.pdbx_seq_one_letter_code
_entity_poly.pdbx_strand_id
1 'polypeptide(L)'
;MMGDTAICVFAKPPVAGNVKTRLAPALGFELAAELARVFLLDTLELVSKIEWAKTVVATTGPFDSGLEEALAGADIRDQGDGDLGARLERILRTELEHRDCVMAIGTDAPALTREHLSAARQALSCHD
;
A
#
# COMPACT_ATOMS: atom_id res chain seq x y z
N MET A 1 0.45 -4.80 -22.58
CA MET A 1 1.35 -5.57 -21.69
C MET A 1 1.08 -5.09 -20.28
N MET A 2 0.78 -6.00 -19.35
CA MET A 2 0.78 -5.68 -17.92
C MET A 2 2.12 -5.03 -17.58
N GLY A 3 2.10 -3.94 -16.82
CA GLY A 3 3.32 -3.26 -16.41
C GLY A 3 4.27 -4.21 -15.70
N ASP A 4 5.54 -4.18 -16.09
CA ASP A 4 6.64 -4.96 -15.50
C ASP A 4 7.07 -4.43 -14.11
N THR A 5 6.16 -3.71 -13.46
CA THR A 5 6.37 -3.08 -12.17
C THR A 5 5.18 -3.37 -11.27
N ALA A 6 5.44 -3.68 -10.00
CA ALA A 6 4.42 -3.71 -8.96
C ALA A 6 4.61 -2.56 -7.97
N ILE A 7 3.49 -1.98 -7.56
CA ILE A 7 3.42 -1.11 -6.38
C ILE A 7 2.67 -1.88 -5.30
N CYS A 8 3.41 -2.28 -4.27
CA CYS A 8 2.90 -2.99 -3.10
C CYS A 8 2.52 -1.99 -2.01
N VAL A 9 1.22 -1.77 -1.82
CA VAL A 9 0.65 -0.95 -0.76
C VAL A 9 0.53 -1.79 0.50
N PHE A 10 1.33 -1.47 1.52
CA PHE A 10 1.26 -2.07 2.84
C PHE A 10 0.26 -1.30 3.70
N ALA A 11 -0.84 -1.95 4.02
CA ALA A 11 -1.94 -1.36 4.76
C ALA A 11 -2.36 -2.22 5.94
N LYS A 12 -2.93 -1.57 6.95
CA LYS A 12 -3.72 -2.24 8.00
C LYS A 12 -5.18 -1.84 7.81
N PRO A 13 -6.15 -2.74 8.07
CA PRO A 13 -7.55 -2.36 8.07
C PRO A 13 -7.80 -1.19 9.03
N PRO A 14 -8.54 -0.14 8.61
CA PRO A 14 -8.73 1.07 9.41
C PRO A 14 -9.75 0.85 10.54
N VAL A 15 -9.33 0.10 11.56
CA VAL A 15 -10.15 -0.24 12.73
C VAL A 15 -9.71 0.59 13.93
N ALA A 16 -10.67 1.21 14.62
CA ALA A 16 -10.44 1.97 15.84
C ALA A 16 -9.64 1.16 16.88
N GLY A 17 -8.64 1.80 17.47
CA GLY A 17 -7.71 1.14 18.41
C GLY A 17 -6.55 0.38 17.74
N ASN A 18 -6.62 0.06 16.44
CA ASN A 18 -5.60 -0.74 15.75
C ASN A 18 -4.68 0.09 14.83
N VAL A 19 -5.16 1.25 14.39
CA VAL A 19 -4.43 2.17 13.51
C VAL A 19 -4.28 3.54 14.15
N LYS A 20 -3.22 4.26 13.76
CA LYS A 20 -2.97 5.65 14.19
C LYS A 20 -3.09 5.86 15.71
N THR A 21 -2.72 4.86 16.51
CA THR A 21 -2.86 4.90 17.98
C THR A 21 -2.06 6.02 18.63
N ARG A 22 -0.98 6.50 17.98
CA ARG A 22 -0.23 7.70 18.40
C ARG A 22 -1.00 9.01 18.21
N LEU A 23 -1.99 9.05 17.31
CA LEU A 23 -2.88 10.21 17.09
C LEU A 23 -4.15 10.14 17.94
N ALA A 24 -4.50 8.96 18.46
CA ALA A 24 -5.68 8.78 19.31
C ALA A 24 -5.73 9.69 20.56
N PRO A 25 -4.62 10.05 21.24
CA PRO A 25 -4.69 11.00 22.35
C PRO A 25 -5.21 12.39 21.95
N ALA A 26 -5.03 12.79 20.69
CA ALA A 26 -5.48 14.10 20.20
C ALA A 26 -6.83 14.03 19.46
N LEU A 27 -7.10 12.91 18.77
CA LEU A 27 -8.26 12.77 17.88
C LEU A 27 -9.34 11.82 18.43
N GLY A 28 -9.01 10.97 19.39
CA GLY A 28 -9.81 9.78 19.70
C GLY A 28 -9.59 8.65 18.68
N PHE A 29 -9.94 7.42 19.08
CA PHE A 29 -9.70 6.24 18.25
C PHE A 29 -10.52 6.20 16.96
N GLU A 30 -11.75 6.73 16.98
CA GLU A 30 -12.63 6.72 15.81
C GLU A 30 -12.14 7.66 14.71
N LEU A 31 -11.84 8.92 15.06
CA LEU A 31 -11.28 9.87 14.09
C LEU A 31 -9.89 9.44 13.61
N ALA A 32 -9.10 8.77 14.46
CA ALA A 32 -7.82 8.21 14.06
C ALA A 32 -7.98 7.08 13.02
N ALA A 33 -9.02 6.24 13.15
CA ALA A 33 -9.34 5.21 12.18
C ALA A 33 -9.92 5.80 10.88
N GLU A 34 -10.80 6.80 10.98
CA GLU A 34 -11.33 7.51 9.82
C GLU A 34 -10.21 8.19 9.02
N LEU A 35 -9.25 8.83 9.70
CA LEU A 35 -8.07 9.40 9.05
C LEU A 35 -7.23 8.33 8.33
N ALA A 36 -7.03 7.17 8.95
CA ALA A 36 -6.34 6.06 8.31
C ALA A 36 -7.08 5.56 7.06
N ARG A 37 -8.42 5.53 7.11
CA ARG A 37 -9.27 5.15 5.98
C ARG A 37 -9.12 6.13 4.82
N VAL A 38 -9.16 7.44 5.09
CA VAL A 38 -8.96 8.48 4.06
C VAL A 38 -7.58 8.36 3.44
N PHE A 39 -6.52 8.21 4.24
CA PHE A 39 -5.16 8.03 3.73
C PHE A 39 -4.99 6.78 2.87
N LEU A 40 -5.63 5.68 3.25
CA LEU A 40 -5.68 4.47 2.45
C LEU A 40 -6.38 4.73 1.11
N LEU A 41 -7.55 5.37 1.11
CA LEU A 41 -8.29 5.72 -0.10
C LEU A 41 -7.49 6.62 -1.03
N ASP A 42 -6.84 7.67 -0.52
CA ASP A 42 -5.99 8.57 -1.31
C ASP A 42 -4.82 7.80 -1.95
N THR A 43 -4.21 6.88 -1.18
CA THR A 43 -3.12 6.02 -1.68
C THR A 43 -3.61 5.09 -2.78
N LEU A 44 -4.76 4.43 -2.58
CA LEU A 44 -5.36 3.51 -3.55
C LEU A 44 -5.79 4.25 -4.83
N GLU A 45 -6.36 5.45 -4.71
CA GLU A 45 -6.71 6.30 -5.85
C GLU A 45 -5.46 6.75 -6.62
N LEU A 46 -4.37 7.10 -5.92
CA LEU A 46 -3.12 7.45 -6.56
C LEU A 46 -2.58 6.28 -7.40
N VAL A 47 -2.45 5.09 -6.79
CA VAL A 47 -1.83 3.93 -7.46
C VAL A 47 -2.72 3.32 -8.53
N SER A 48 -4.05 3.38 -8.40
CA SER A 48 -4.98 2.87 -9.42
C SER A 48 -4.87 3.64 -10.74
N LYS A 49 -4.45 4.91 -10.69
CA LYS A 49 -4.22 5.74 -11.88
C LYS A 49 -2.83 5.50 -12.52
N ILE A 50 -2.00 4.61 -11.98
CA ILE A 50 -0.65 4.32 -12.50
C ILE A 50 -0.71 3.13 -13.48
N GLU A 51 -0.86 3.42 -14.77
CA GLU A 51 -1.05 2.39 -15.80
C GLU A 51 0.18 1.48 -16.03
N TRP A 52 1.38 1.97 -15.71
CA TRP A 52 2.63 1.21 -15.90
C TRP A 52 2.93 0.25 -14.74
N ALA A 53 2.10 0.20 -13.70
CA ALA A 53 2.28 -0.69 -12.57
C ALA A 53 1.03 -1.52 -12.29
N LYS A 54 1.22 -2.73 -11.76
CA LYS A 54 0.17 -3.47 -11.07
C LYS A 54 0.10 -3.03 -9.60
N THR A 55 -1.11 -2.78 -9.12
CA THR A 55 -1.36 -2.55 -7.70
C THR A 55 -1.49 -3.87 -6.95
N VAL A 56 -0.69 -4.03 -5.91
CA VAL A 56 -0.78 -5.13 -4.94
C VAL A 56 -1.07 -4.51 -3.58
N VAL A 57 -2.13 -4.95 -2.90
CA VAL A 57 -2.46 -4.49 -1.55
C VAL A 57 -2.11 -5.59 -0.56
N ALA A 58 -1.02 -5.40 0.17
CA ALA A 58 -0.59 -6.28 1.24
C ALA A 58 -1.22 -5.83 2.55
N THR A 59 -2.15 -6.63 3.09
CA THR A 59 -2.93 -6.30 4.30
C THR A 59 -2.65 -7.25 5.46
N THR A 60 -2.84 -6.79 6.70
CA THR A 60 -2.77 -7.62 7.91
C THR A 60 -4.12 -8.23 8.30
N GLY A 61 -5.15 -8.07 7.49
CA GLY A 61 -6.51 -8.55 7.76
C GLY A 61 -7.52 -8.10 6.71
N PRO A 62 -8.79 -8.53 6.83
CA PRO A 62 -9.84 -8.12 5.89
C PRO A 62 -10.16 -6.63 6.02
N PHE A 63 -10.48 -6.01 4.89
CA PHE A 63 -11.05 -4.66 4.85
C PHE A 63 -12.57 -4.69 5.06
N ASP A 64 -13.13 -3.56 5.49
CA ASP A 64 -14.57 -3.41 5.63
C ASP A 64 -15.28 -3.31 4.26
N SER A 65 -16.62 -3.36 4.30
CA SER A 65 -17.46 -3.34 3.11
C SER A 65 -17.67 -1.94 2.49
N GLY A 66 -16.72 -1.02 2.69
CA GLY A 66 -16.72 0.30 2.06
C GLY A 66 -15.47 0.57 1.23
N LEU A 67 -14.61 -0.43 1.03
CA LEU A 67 -13.34 -0.31 0.31
C LEU A 67 -13.30 -1.13 -0.98
N GLU A 68 -14.37 -1.86 -1.32
CA GLU A 68 -14.42 -2.77 -2.46
C GLU A 68 -14.13 -2.06 -3.79
N GLU A 69 -14.72 -0.88 -3.99
CA GLU A 69 -14.49 -0.09 -5.20
C GLU A 69 -13.04 0.40 -5.30
N ALA A 70 -12.46 0.85 -4.18
CA ALA A 70 -11.07 1.31 -4.14
C ALA A 70 -10.05 0.16 -4.32
N LEU A 71 -10.44 -1.05 -3.93
CA LEU A 71 -9.65 -2.27 -4.09
C LEU A 71 -9.89 -2.96 -5.44
N ALA A 72 -10.84 -2.48 -6.25
CA ALA A 72 -11.18 -3.10 -7.51
C ALA A 72 -9.96 -3.14 -8.45
N GLY A 73 -9.61 -4.34 -8.92
CA GLY A 73 -8.48 -4.55 -9.82
C GLY A 73 -7.11 -4.66 -9.13
N ALA A 74 -7.02 -4.44 -7.81
CA ALA A 74 -5.83 -4.72 -7.04
C ALA A 74 -5.71 -6.22 -6.68
N ASP A 75 -4.48 -6.72 -6.63
CA ASP A 75 -4.23 -8.06 -6.10
C ASP A 75 -4.07 -7.97 -4.59
N ILE A 76 -4.94 -8.65 -3.84
CA ILE A 76 -4.90 -8.64 -2.37
C ILE A 76 -3.98 -9.75 -1.88
N ARG A 77 -3.05 -9.42 -0.99
CA ARG A 77 -2.11 -10.36 -0.37
C ARG A 77 -2.14 -10.21 1.15
N ASP A 78 -2.05 -11.35 1.84
CA ASP A 78 -1.81 -11.35 3.28
C ASP A 78 -0.33 -11.07 3.54
N GLN A 79 -0.04 -10.08 4.38
CA GLN A 79 1.33 -9.83 4.86
C GLN A 79 1.86 -11.01 5.68
N GLY A 80 0.96 -11.75 6.32
CA GLY A 80 1.15 -12.80 7.31
C GLY A 80 1.97 -12.38 8.52
N ASP A 81 2.49 -13.38 9.23
CA ASP A 81 3.13 -13.17 10.53
C ASP A 81 4.57 -12.64 10.45
N GLY A 82 5.11 -12.24 11.59
CA GLY A 82 6.48 -11.71 11.72
C GLY A 82 6.53 -10.19 11.87
N ASP A 83 7.75 -9.66 11.93
CA ASP A 83 7.99 -8.21 11.97
C ASP A 83 7.80 -7.55 10.60
N LEU A 84 7.95 -6.23 10.54
CA LEU A 84 7.78 -5.49 9.29
C LEU A 84 8.78 -5.94 8.21
N GLY A 85 10.02 -6.28 8.58
CA GLY A 85 11.04 -6.72 7.64
C GLY A 85 10.66 -8.05 6.98
N ALA A 86 10.23 -9.02 7.77
CA ALA A 86 9.79 -10.32 7.28
C ALA A 86 8.56 -10.23 6.36
N ARG A 87 7.65 -9.30 6.64
CA ARG A 87 6.47 -9.03 5.79
C ARG A 87 6.86 -8.36 4.48
N LEU A 88 7.73 -7.35 4.54
CA LEU A 88 8.27 -6.68 3.36
C LEU A 88 8.97 -7.68 2.44
N GLU A 89 9.91 -8.45 2.99
CA GLU A 89 10.67 -9.45 2.21
C GLU A 89 9.74 -10.43 1.51
N ARG A 90 8.73 -10.95 2.21
CA ARG A 90 7.79 -11.93 1.65
C ARG A 90 7.05 -11.40 0.44
N ILE A 91 6.40 -10.25 0.59
CA ILE A 91 5.61 -9.67 -0.51
C ILE A 91 6.52 -9.27 -1.67
N LEU A 92 7.66 -8.63 -1.38
CA LEU A 92 8.59 -8.20 -2.41
C LEU A 92 9.16 -9.39 -3.18
N ARG A 93 9.60 -10.45 -2.48
CA ARG A 93 10.12 -11.67 -3.11
C ARG A 93 9.08 -12.34 -4.00
N THR A 94 7.84 -12.46 -3.53
CA THR A 94 6.75 -13.04 -4.35
C THR A 94 6.46 -12.21 -5.59
N GLU A 95 6.44 -10.88 -5.51
CA GLU A 95 6.20 -10.06 -6.72
C GLU A 95 7.40 -10.04 -7.68
N LEU A 96 8.62 -10.15 -7.16
CA LEU A 96 9.85 -10.26 -7.96
C LEU A 96 9.95 -11.59 -8.73
N GLU A 97 9.17 -12.62 -8.38
CA GLU A 97 9.06 -13.84 -9.20
C GLU A 97 8.33 -13.61 -10.52
N HIS A 98 7.64 -12.46 -10.66
CA HIS A 98 6.76 -12.17 -11.80
C HIS A 98 7.07 -10.85 -12.50
N ARG A 99 7.95 -10.02 -11.93
CA ARG A 99 8.17 -8.61 -12.34
C ARG A 99 9.61 -8.19 -12.08
N ASP A 100 10.13 -7.34 -12.95
CA ASP A 100 11.52 -6.87 -12.84
C ASP A 100 11.68 -5.71 -11.85
N CYS A 101 10.59 -5.00 -11.52
CA CYS A 101 10.61 -3.88 -10.59
C CYS A 101 9.49 -3.96 -9.56
N VAL A 102 9.81 -3.88 -8.27
CA VAL A 102 8.81 -3.92 -7.20
C VAL A 102 9.11 -2.83 -6.19
N MET A 103 8.11 -1.99 -5.90
CA MET A 103 8.18 -0.92 -4.90
C MET A 103 7.23 -1.23 -3.75
N ALA A 104 7.68 -1.04 -2.52
CA ALA A 104 6.82 -1.06 -1.34
C ALA A 104 6.52 0.37 -0.86
N ILE A 105 5.25 0.67 -0.62
CA ILE A 105 4.80 1.94 -0.04
C ILE A 105 3.85 1.68 1.12
N GLY A 106 3.84 2.59 2.09
CA GLY A 106 2.80 2.64 3.12
C GLY A 106 1.70 3.63 2.74
N THR A 107 0.64 3.68 3.56
CA THR A 107 -0.48 4.62 3.40
C THR A 107 -0.26 5.95 4.11
N ASP A 108 0.87 6.12 4.81
CA ASP A 108 1.07 7.20 5.78
C ASP A 108 1.78 8.44 5.20
N ALA A 109 1.91 8.49 3.87
CA ALA A 109 2.56 9.56 3.13
C ALA A 109 1.54 10.29 2.23
N PRO A 110 0.66 11.14 2.78
CA PRO A 110 -0.38 11.82 2.00
C PRO A 110 0.16 12.78 0.94
N ALA A 111 1.45 13.16 1.02
CA ALA A 111 2.12 13.99 0.03
C ALA A 111 2.79 13.17 -1.11
N LEU A 112 2.64 11.84 -1.12
CA LEU A 112 3.15 11.00 -2.21
C LEU A 112 2.42 11.35 -3.51
N THR A 113 3.16 11.44 -4.61
CA THR A 113 2.59 11.80 -5.92
C THR A 113 3.03 10.82 -7.01
N ARG A 114 2.42 10.92 -8.19
CA ARG A 114 2.79 10.12 -9.36
C ARG A 114 4.25 10.36 -9.76
N GLU A 115 4.74 11.59 -9.63
CA GLU A 115 6.10 11.99 -9.98
C GLU A 115 7.10 11.29 -9.07
N HIS A 116 6.81 11.21 -7.76
CA HIS A 116 7.63 10.44 -6.81
C HIS A 116 7.74 8.97 -7.20
N LEU A 117 6.61 8.32 -7.53
CA LEU A 117 6.57 6.93 -7.97
C LEU A 117 7.32 6.71 -9.29
N SER A 118 7.20 7.65 -10.23
CA SER A 118 7.87 7.57 -11.53
C SER A 118 9.37 7.76 -11.39
N ALA A 119 9.81 8.70 -10.54
CA ALA A 119 11.21 8.90 -10.22
C ALA A 119 11.81 7.68 -9.49
N ALA A 120 11.08 7.10 -8.55
CA ALA A 120 11.50 5.87 -7.86
C ALA A 120 11.67 4.70 -8.84
N ARG A 121 10.71 4.48 -9.76
CA ARG A 121 10.85 3.47 -10.81
C ARG A 121 12.08 3.72 -11.68
N GLN A 122 12.30 4.96 -12.11
CA GLN A 122 13.47 5.30 -12.94
C GLN A 122 14.78 5.04 -12.19
N ALA A 123 14.87 5.40 -10.91
CA ALA A 123 16.05 5.15 -10.11
C ALA A 123 16.35 3.64 -9.95
N LEU A 124 15.31 2.81 -9.76
CA LEU A 124 15.46 1.36 -9.70
C LEU A 124 15.89 0.73 -11.03
N SER A 125 15.51 1.33 -12.16
CA SER A 125 15.95 0.87 -13.49
C SER A 125 17.37 1.32 -13.87
N CYS A 126 17.97 2.25 -13.11
CA CYS A 126 19.29 2.82 -13.41
C CYS A 126 20.39 2.40 -12.41
N HIS A 127 20.10 1.47 -11.51
CA HIS A 127 21.05 0.93 -10.55
C HIS A 127 21.43 -0.51 -10.93
N ASP A 128 22.63 -0.65 -11.49
CA ASP A 128 23.38 -1.91 -11.59
C ASP A 128 24.14 -2.19 -10.28
#